data_AF-H6Q616-F1
#
_entry.id   AF-H6Q616-F1
#
_cell.length_a   1.000
_cell.length_b   1.000
_cell.length_c   1.000
_cell.angle_alpha   90.00
_cell.angle_beta   90.00
_cell.angle_gamma   90.00
#
_symmetry.space_group_name_H-M   'P 1'
#
loop_
_entity.id
_entity.type
_entity.pdbx_description
1 polymer ?
#
loop_
_entity_poly.entity_id
_entity_poly.type
_entity_poly.pdbx_seq_one_letter_code
_entity_poly.pdbx_strand_id
1 'polypeptide(L)'
;MWRVLVYVCDEFSPVEVEAPTLFALAESDPLKLFEEYVRPFVEDCMEGVEGVDVEGVFFSPEVGLVVGYVARHRHGEASAKLVYSPSPEMALAAWDEARRRRARRP
;
A
#
# COMPACT_ATOMS: atom_id res chain seq x y z
N MET A 1 9.56 -10.97 12.15
CA MET A 1 10.51 -10.80 11.03
C MET A 1 9.90 -9.78 10.09
N TRP A 2 10.66 -8.79 9.65
CA TRP A 2 10.17 -7.80 8.69
C TRP A 2 9.87 -8.45 7.34
N ARG A 3 8.72 -8.12 6.76
CA ARG A 3 8.27 -8.64 5.47
C ARG A 3 7.58 -7.52 4.70
N VAL A 4 7.59 -7.64 3.38
CA VAL A 4 6.82 -6.76 2.50
C VAL A 4 5.65 -7.56 1.96
N LEU A 5 4.45 -6.99 2.10
CA LEU A 5 3.19 -7.61 1.74
C LEU A 5 2.36 -6.61 0.94
N VAL A 6 1.65 -7.10 -0.08
CA VAL A 6 0.53 -6.40 -0.69
C VAL A 6 -0.74 -6.81 0.04
N TYR A 7 -1.56 -5.83 0.40
CA TYR A 7 -2.92 -6.04 0.88
C TYR A 7 -3.92 -5.55 -0.17
N VAL A 8 -4.73 -6.45 -0.70
CA VAL A 8 -5.81 -6.16 -1.66
C VAL A 8 -6.89 -7.23 -1.51
N CYS A 9 -8.17 -6.85 -1.69
CA CYS A 9 -9.31 -7.76 -1.52
C CYS A 9 -9.31 -8.58 -0.22
N ASP A 10 -8.90 -7.95 0.88
CA ASP A 10 -8.81 -8.55 2.22
C ASP A 10 -7.79 -9.71 2.35
N GLU A 11 -6.86 -9.81 1.40
CA GLU A 11 -5.80 -10.81 1.39
C GLU A 11 -4.41 -10.17 1.46
N PHE A 12 -3.48 -10.86 2.13
CA PHE A 12 -2.06 -10.49 2.18
C PHE A 12 -1.23 -11.41 1.29
N SER A 13 -0.49 -10.81 0.37
CA SER A 13 0.40 -11.52 -0.55
C SER A 13 1.85 -11.04 -0.39
N PRO A 14 2.82 -11.95 -0.20
CA PRO A 14 4.23 -11.58 -0.05
C PRO A 14 4.82 -11.06 -1.36
N VAL A 15 5.74 -10.10 -1.21
CA VAL A 15 6.53 -9.55 -2.32
C VAL A 15 7.98 -9.43 -1.90
N GLU A 16 8.87 -9.73 -2.85
CA GLU A 16 10.31 -9.57 -2.66
C GLU A 16 10.73 -8.17 -3.11
N VAL A 17 11.05 -7.32 -2.13
CA VAL A 17 11.68 -6.02 -2.37
C VAL A 17 12.62 -5.71 -1.22
N GLU A 18 13.79 -5.19 -1.55
CA GLU A 18 14.76 -4.79 -0.55
C GLU A 18 14.28 -3.54 0.19
N ALA A 19 14.45 -3.52 1.51
CA ALA A 19 14.01 -2.39 2.34
C ALA A 19 14.57 -1.03 1.86
N PRO A 20 15.87 -0.89 1.51
CA PRO A 20 16.39 0.39 1.00
C PRO A 20 15.66 0.89 -0.24
N THR A 21 15.40 0.00 -1.21
CA THR A 21 14.64 0.32 -2.44
C THR A 21 13.22 0.74 -2.11
N LEU A 22 12.56 0.00 -1.20
CA LEU A 22 11.21 0.31 -0.76
C LEU A 22 11.10 1.72 -0.15
N PHE A 23 11.99 2.06 0.79
CA PHE A 23 11.98 3.37 1.43
C PHE A 23 12.30 4.50 0.46
N ALA A 24 13.30 4.31 -0.41
CA ALA A 24 13.69 5.31 -1.40
C ALA A 24 12.53 5.63 -2.36
N LEU A 25 11.84 4.60 -2.86
CA LEU A 25 10.71 4.79 -3.75
C LEU A 25 9.48 5.33 -3.02
N ALA A 26 9.21 4.91 -1.78
CA ALA A 26 8.08 5.44 -1.01
C ALA A 26 8.19 6.95 -0.78
N GLU A 27 9.42 7.47 -0.64
CA GLU A 27 9.67 8.91 -0.49
C GLU A 27 9.67 9.67 -1.83
N SER A 28 10.29 9.11 -2.87
CA SER A 28 10.54 9.83 -4.13
C SER A 28 9.50 9.59 -5.22
N ASP A 29 9.00 8.36 -5.35
CA ASP A 29 8.07 7.92 -6.39
C ASP A 29 7.22 6.72 -5.91
N PRO A 30 6.21 6.98 -5.06
CA PRO A 30 5.36 5.91 -4.53
C PRO A 30 4.49 5.25 -5.61
N LEU A 31 4.30 5.90 -6.77
CA LEU A 31 3.58 5.33 -7.89
C LEU A 31 4.40 4.20 -8.55
N LYS A 32 5.73 4.36 -8.63
CA LYS A 32 6.61 3.29 -9.12
C LYS A 32 6.53 2.01 -8.29
N LEU A 33 6.35 2.13 -6.97
CA LEU A 33 6.09 0.96 -6.11
C LEU A 33 4.80 0.23 -6.51
N PHE A 34 3.76 0.98 -6.91
CA PHE A 34 2.54 0.37 -7.38
C PHE A 34 2.77 -0.42 -8.66
N GLU A 35 3.35 0.23 -9.67
CA GLU A 35 3.58 -0.36 -10.99
C GLU A 35 4.48 -1.61 -10.91
N GLU A 36 5.52 -1.60 -10.08
CA GLU A 36 6.47 -2.72 -9.98
C GLU A 36 5.98 -3.86 -9.07
N TYR A 37 5.29 -3.56 -7.97
CA TYR A 37 5.03 -4.55 -6.91
C TYR A 37 3.56 -4.76 -6.57
N VAL A 38 2.66 -3.83 -6.85
CA VAL A 38 1.26 -3.89 -6.39
C VAL A 38 0.30 -4.21 -7.53
N ARG A 39 0.52 -3.62 -8.71
CA ARG A 39 -0.34 -3.75 -9.90
C ARG A 39 -0.71 -5.22 -10.21
N PRO A 40 0.22 -6.19 -10.21
CA PRO A 40 -0.12 -7.58 -10.55
C PRO A 40 -1.21 -8.18 -9.64
N PHE A 41 -1.16 -7.87 -8.34
CA PHE A 41 -2.14 -8.36 -7.37
C PHE A 41 -3.50 -7.67 -7.54
N VAL A 42 -3.47 -6.39 -7.91
CA VAL A 42 -4.68 -5.59 -8.16
C VAL A 42 -5.37 -6.05 -9.44
N GLU A 43 -4.60 -6.32 -10.50
CA GLU A 43 -5.13 -6.82 -11.77
C GLU A 43 -5.71 -8.23 -11.64
N ASP A 44 -5.09 -9.10 -10.83
CA ASP A 44 -5.64 -10.42 -10.49
C ASP A 44 -7.00 -10.31 -9.77
N CYS A 45 -7.18 -9.28 -8.95
CA CYS A 45 -8.44 -9.01 -8.26
C CYS A 45 -9.52 -8.36 -9.14
N MET A 46 -9.15 -7.58 -10.17
CA MET A 46 -10.07 -6.65 -10.83
C MET A 46 -10.16 -6.74 -12.35
N GLU A 47 -9.48 -7.69 -13.01
CA GLU A 47 -9.45 -7.80 -14.49
C GLU A 47 -8.94 -6.52 -15.20
N GLY A 48 -8.09 -5.73 -14.52
CA GLY A 48 -7.39 -4.57 -15.11
C GLY A 48 -7.38 -3.31 -14.24
N VAL A 49 -6.47 -2.39 -14.57
CA VAL A 49 -6.32 -1.08 -13.91
C VAL A 49 -6.32 0.03 -14.96
N GLU A 50 -7.31 0.93 -14.89
CA GLU A 50 -7.46 2.09 -15.79
C GLU A 50 -6.74 3.34 -15.26
N GLY A 51 -6.55 3.42 -13.95
CA GLY A 51 -5.84 4.50 -13.29
C GLY A 51 -5.54 4.16 -11.84
N VAL A 52 -4.60 4.87 -11.23
CA VAL A 52 -4.25 4.69 -9.83
C VAL A 52 -3.94 6.04 -9.21
N ASP A 53 -4.42 6.22 -7.99
CA ASP A 53 -4.17 7.38 -7.16
C ASP A 53 -3.47 6.93 -5.87
N VAL A 54 -2.40 7.63 -5.49
CA VAL A 54 -1.68 7.37 -4.23
C VAL A 54 -2.47 8.01 -3.10
N GLU A 55 -3.07 7.20 -2.23
CA GLU A 55 -3.85 7.67 -1.07
C GLU A 55 -2.92 8.29 -0.01
N GLY A 56 -1.71 7.76 0.11
CA GLY A 56 -0.65 8.39 0.88
C GLY A 56 0.40 7.41 1.40
N VAL A 57 1.36 7.96 2.13
CA VAL A 57 2.46 7.24 2.75
C VAL A 57 2.44 7.47 4.26
N PHE A 58 2.63 6.39 5.01
CA PHE A 58 2.77 6.37 6.46
C PHE A 58 3.99 5.57 6.86
N PHE A 59 4.77 6.12 7.77
CA PHE A 59 5.90 5.44 8.36
C PHE A 59 5.94 5.68 9.86
N SER A 60 6.20 4.62 10.62
CA SER A 60 6.58 4.68 12.03
C SER A 60 7.66 3.62 12.29
N PRO A 61 8.74 3.94 13.03
CA PRO A 61 9.78 2.97 13.36
C PRO A 61 9.27 1.71 14.08
N GLU A 62 8.20 1.86 14.87
CA GLU A 62 7.62 0.78 15.68
C GLU A 62 6.72 -0.16 14.87
N VAL A 63 6.11 0.37 13.80
CA VAL A 63 5.02 -0.27 13.07
C VAL A 63 5.44 -0.67 11.66
N GLY A 64 6.27 0.15 11.02
CA GLY A 64 6.72 -0.02 9.65
C GLY A 64 6.18 1.02 8.68
N LEU A 65 6.20 0.67 7.40
CA LEU A 65 5.79 1.51 6.28
C LEU A 65 4.49 0.98 5.67
N VAL A 66 3.56 1.88 5.36
CA VAL A 66 2.37 1.61 4.56
C VAL A 66 2.28 2.65 3.45
N VAL A 67 2.15 2.19 2.21
CA VAL A 67 1.79 3.02 1.06
C VAL A 67 0.40 2.60 0.60
N GLY A 68 -0.56 3.52 0.63
CA GLY A 68 -1.94 3.29 0.23
C GLY A 68 -2.21 3.73 -1.20
N TYR A 69 -3.01 2.94 -1.92
CA TYR A 69 -3.41 3.17 -3.30
C TYR A 69 -4.91 2.98 -3.48
N VAL A 70 -5.48 3.74 -4.41
CA VAL A 70 -6.82 3.52 -4.95
C VAL A 70 -6.65 3.26 -6.45
N ALA A 71 -6.91 2.03 -6.87
CA ALA A 71 -6.88 1.64 -8.27
C ALA A 71 -8.30 1.68 -8.83
N ARG A 72 -8.47 2.37 -9.96
CA ARG A 72 -9.72 2.54 -10.70
C ARG A 72 -9.83 1.51 -11.82
N HIS A 73 -11.02 0.94 -11.97
CA HIS A 73 -11.39 -0.03 -12.99
C HIS A 73 -12.80 0.28 -13.51
N ARG A 74 -13.18 -0.21 -14.71
CA ARG A 74 -14.51 0.02 -15.33
C ARG A 74 -15.71 -0.23 -14.41
N HIS A 75 -15.57 -1.10 -13.40
CA HIS A 75 -16.66 -1.50 -12.51
C HIS A 75 -16.56 -0.91 -11.08
N GLY A 76 -15.54 -0.10 -10.78
CA GLY A 76 -15.37 0.50 -9.46
C GLY A 76 -13.91 0.76 -9.10
N GLU A 77 -13.63 0.71 -7.81
CA GLU A 77 -12.30 0.99 -7.25
C GLU A 77 -11.90 -0.14 -6.29
N ALA A 78 -10.61 -0.50 -6.26
CA ALA A 78 -10.04 -1.25 -5.14
C ALA A 78 -8.99 -0.44 -4.41
N SER A 79 -8.98 -0.65 -3.10
CA SER A 79 -8.02 -0.06 -2.21
C SER A 79 -6.91 -1.07 -1.92
N ALA A 80 -5.71 -0.81 -2.45
CA ALA A 80 -4.53 -1.66 -2.25
C ALA A 80 -3.53 -0.98 -1.31
N LYS A 81 -2.73 -1.76 -0.59
CA LYS A 81 -1.64 -1.25 0.25
C LYS A 81 -0.38 -2.07 0.04
N LEU A 82 0.77 -1.40 0.01
CA LEU A 82 2.08 -2.03 0.18
C LEU A 82 2.52 -1.83 1.63
N VAL A 83 2.79 -2.92 2.33
CA VAL A 83 3.01 -2.95 3.78
C VAL A 83 4.36 -3.58 4.08
N TYR A 84 5.26 -2.83 4.71
CA TYR A 84 6.49 -3.37 5.27
C TYR A 84 6.43 -3.32 6.79
N SER A 85 6.29 -4.49 7.42
CA SER A 85 6.07 -4.57 8.87
C SER A 85 6.42 -5.95 9.43
N PRO A 86 6.79 -6.06 10.73
CA PRO A 86 6.77 -7.32 11.46
C PRO A 86 5.35 -7.80 11.82
N SER A 87 4.33 -6.92 11.80
CA SER A 87 2.91 -7.25 12.01
C SER A 87 2.04 -6.38 11.07
N PRO A 88 1.64 -6.92 9.91
CA PRO A 88 0.90 -6.15 8.91
C PRO A 88 -0.47 -5.67 9.40
N GLU A 89 -1.13 -6.41 10.28
CA GLU A 89 -2.42 -6.04 10.87
C GLU A 89 -2.28 -4.79 11.74
N MET A 90 -1.24 -4.73 12.57
CA MET A 90 -0.93 -3.53 13.36
C MET A 90 -0.57 -2.35 12.46
N ALA A 91 0.12 -2.59 11.35
CA ALA A 91 0.46 -1.56 10.38
C ALA A 91 -0.76 -0.95 9.69
N LEU A 92 -1.70 -1.79 9.24
CA LEU A 92 -2.95 -1.30 8.67
C LEU A 92 -3.81 -0.55 9.70
N ALA A 93 -3.87 -1.02 10.95
CA ALA A 93 -4.61 -0.34 12.01
C ALA A 93 -4.04 1.07 12.29
N ALA A 94 -2.72 1.19 12.36
CA ALA A 94 -2.05 2.48 12.55
C ALA A 94 -2.21 3.41 11.35
N TRP A 95 -2.10 2.87 10.13
CA TRP A 95 -2.41 3.59 8.88
C TRP A 95 -3.82 4.17 8.92
N ASP A 96 -4.81 3.35 9.23
CA ASP A 96 -6.22 3.74 9.25
C ASP A 96 -6.49 4.82 10.28
N GLU A 97 -5.87 4.71 11.46
CA GLU A 97 -5.95 5.76 12.47
C GLU A 97 -5.32 7.07 11.99
N ALA A 98 -4.12 7.02 11.41
CA ALA A 98 -3.44 8.20 10.88
C ALA A 98 -4.25 8.85 9.75
N ARG A 99 -4.82 8.04 8.85
CA ARG A 99 -5.68 8.48 7.74
C ARG A 99 -6.95 9.16 8.25
N ARG A 100 -7.65 8.57 9.22
CA ARG A 100 -8.83 9.18 9.85
C ARG A 100 -8.51 10.51 10.53
N ARG A 101 -7.34 10.63 11.17
CA ARG A 101 -6.89 11.89 11.78
C ARG A 101 -6.62 12.97 10.73
N ARG A 102 -6.04 12.62 9.57
CA ARG A 102 -5.83 13.55 8.45
C ARG A 102 -7.16 14.04 7.86
N ALA A 103 -8.12 13.14 7.64
CA ALA A 103 -9.43 13.47 7.09
C ALA A 103 -10.29 14.38 8.01
N ARG A 104 -9.99 14.41 9.31
CA ARG A 104 -10.67 15.27 10.31
C ARG A 104 -10.04 16.65 10.46
N ARG A 105 -8.94 16.92 9.76
CA ARG A 105 -8.25 18.22 9.83
C ARG A 105 -8.88 19.15 8.78
N PRO A 106 -9.53 20.25 9.21
CA PRO A 106 -10.25 21.17 8.30
C PRO A 106 -9.30 21.88 7.33
#